data_AF-A0A453ACT2-F1
#
_entry.id   AF-A0A453ACT2-F1
#
_cell.length_a   1.000
_cell.length_b   1.000
_cell.length_c   1.000
_cell.angle_alpha   90.00
_cell.angle_beta   90.00
_cell.angle_gamma   90.00
#
_symmetry.space_group_name_H-M   'P 1'
#
loop_
_entity.id
_entity.type
_entity.pdbx_description
1 polymer ?
#
loop_
_entity_poly.entity_id
_entity_poly.type
_entity_poly.pdbx_seq_one_letter_code
_entity_poly.pdbx_strand_id
1 'polypeptide(L)'
;LGVEVEVAMIPKHEKERRSSESLLMSQFPVTLKKQLVDDWEFVTQLGKLVKLPRSPTVDGILTKYLEYRVKKDNKISDSCAEVTKGLRCYFDKALPAMLLYKKEQKQYKEEIKGDVSPSTVYGAEHLLRLFVKLPELLSSVNMEEDALNKLQQKLLDILKFLQ
;
A
#
# COMPACT_ATOMS: atom_id res chain seq x y z
N LEU A 1 -55.51 29.48 2.87
CA LEU A 1 -54.50 29.76 3.91
C LEU A 1 -53.56 28.56 3.95
N GLY A 2 -52.61 28.54 3.01
CA GLY A 2 -51.61 27.50 2.91
C GLY A 2 -50.44 27.83 3.82
N VAL A 3 -50.08 26.89 4.68
CA VAL A 3 -48.89 26.97 5.53
C VAL A 3 -47.74 26.42 4.69
N GLU A 4 -46.86 27.30 4.21
CA GLU A 4 -45.59 26.89 3.59
C GLU A 4 -44.69 26.28 4.66
N VAL A 5 -44.26 25.05 4.40
CA VAL A 5 -43.30 24.31 5.21
C VAL A 5 -41.91 24.84 4.86
N GLU A 6 -41.23 25.39 5.85
CA GLU A 6 -39.82 25.79 5.78
C GLU A 6 -38.97 24.53 5.60
N VAL A 7 -38.55 24.25 4.37
CA VAL A 7 -37.57 23.20 4.08
C VAL A 7 -36.19 23.77 4.40
N ALA A 8 -35.68 23.42 5.58
CA ALA A 8 -34.32 23.71 5.99
C ALA A 8 -33.32 23.23 4.92
N MET A 9 -32.57 24.19 4.38
CA MET A 9 -31.49 23.98 3.43
C MET A 9 -30.33 23.27 4.14
N ILE A 10 -30.25 21.94 3.99
CA ILE A 10 -29.07 21.17 4.39
C ILE A 10 -27.96 21.49 3.38
N PRO A 11 -26.81 22.09 3.78
CA PRO A 11 -25.71 22.26 2.85
C PRO A 11 -25.11 20.89 2.57
N LYS A 12 -25.27 20.41 1.33
CA LYS A 12 -24.46 19.32 0.80
C LYS A 12 -23.01 19.80 0.74
N HIS A 13 -22.22 19.44 1.75
CA HIS A 13 -20.77 19.40 1.59
C HIS A 13 -20.43 18.22 0.68
N GLU A 14 -20.68 18.41 -0.61
CA GLU A 14 -20.09 17.61 -1.67
C GLU A 14 -18.62 18.00 -1.68
N LYS A 15 -17.83 17.28 -0.87
CA LYS A 15 -16.38 17.43 -0.83
C LYS A 15 -15.89 17.04 -2.22
N GLU A 16 -15.67 18.05 -3.06
CA GLU A 16 -15.07 17.94 -4.37
C GLU A 16 -13.95 16.91 -4.30
N ARG A 17 -14.09 15.83 -5.06
CA ARG A 17 -13.06 14.82 -5.20
C ARG A 17 -11.83 15.55 -5.70
N ARG A 18 -10.89 15.82 -4.81
CA ARG A 18 -9.59 16.39 -5.14
C ARG A 18 -8.95 15.46 -6.17
N SER A 19 -9.11 15.79 -7.45
CA SER A 19 -8.38 15.21 -8.57
C SER A 19 -6.96 15.77 -8.50
N SER A 20 -6.25 15.37 -7.45
CA SER A 20 -4.80 15.43 -7.41
C SER A 20 -4.36 14.02 -7.70
N GLU A 21 -3.86 13.76 -8.90
CA GLU A 21 -3.13 12.53 -9.15
C GLU A 21 -2.13 12.36 -8.02
N SER A 22 -2.29 11.27 -7.26
CA SER A 22 -1.39 11.00 -6.15
C SER A 22 0.05 11.02 -6.66
N LEU A 23 0.92 11.79 -5.99
CA LEU A 23 2.33 11.88 -6.33
C LEU A 23 3.01 10.51 -6.41
N LEU A 24 2.47 9.53 -5.66
CA LEU A 24 2.86 8.13 -5.74
C LEU A 24 2.56 7.48 -7.10
N MET A 25 1.38 7.77 -7.68
CA MET A 25 0.96 7.20 -8.96
C MET A 25 1.63 7.85 -10.15
N SER A 26 1.81 9.17 -10.11
CA SER A 26 2.47 9.92 -11.18
C SER A 26 3.94 9.52 -11.31
N GLN A 27 4.63 9.28 -10.19
CA GLN A 27 6.04 8.85 -10.16
C GLN A 27 6.22 7.33 -10.08
N PHE A 28 5.15 6.54 -10.22
CA PHE A 28 5.24 5.09 -10.11
C PHE A 28 6.03 4.52 -11.31
N PRO A 29 7.14 3.78 -11.07
CA PRO A 29 7.98 3.30 -12.15
C PRO A 29 7.29 2.37 -13.15
N VAL A 30 7.55 2.60 -14.44
CA VAL A 30 6.92 1.83 -15.53
C VAL A 30 7.27 0.35 -15.48
N THR A 31 8.51 0.00 -15.09
CA THR A 31 8.94 -1.39 -14.94
C THR A 31 8.12 -2.14 -13.90
N LEU A 32 7.84 -1.49 -12.76
CA LEU A 32 7.00 -2.05 -11.70
C LEU A 32 5.53 -2.12 -12.12
N LYS A 33 5.02 -1.16 -12.92
CA LYS A 33 3.67 -1.25 -13.52
C LYS A 33 3.55 -2.47 -14.42
N LYS A 34 4.55 -2.72 -15.25
CA LYS A 34 4.57 -3.91 -16.11
C LYS A 34 4.57 -5.19 -15.28
N GLN A 35 5.39 -5.26 -14.23
CA GLN A 35 5.39 -6.41 -13.31
C GLN A 35 4.02 -6.65 -12.66
N LEU A 36 3.27 -5.60 -12.33
CA LEU A 36 1.91 -5.74 -11.79
C LEU A 36 0.91 -6.27 -12.83
N VAL A 37 1.05 -5.89 -14.11
CA VAL A 37 0.24 -6.42 -15.20
C VAL A 37 0.55 -7.90 -15.41
N ASP A 38 1.83 -8.26 -15.46
CA ASP A 38 2.28 -9.64 -15.60
C ASP A 38 1.81 -10.50 -14.40
N ASP A 39 1.96 -10.00 -13.17
CA ASP A 39 1.47 -10.65 -11.94
C ASP A 39 -0.04 -10.89 -11.97
N TRP A 40 -0.82 -9.89 -12.38
CA TRP A 40 -2.26 -10.04 -12.55
C TRP A 40 -2.60 -11.14 -13.56
N GLU A 41 -1.93 -11.19 -14.71
CA GLU A 41 -2.14 -12.23 -15.72
C GLU A 41 -1.77 -13.62 -15.19
N PHE A 42 -0.60 -13.76 -14.55
CA PHE A 42 -0.15 -15.04 -14.01
C PHE A 42 -1.10 -15.59 -12.96
N VAL A 43 -1.54 -14.77 -12.02
CA VAL A 43 -2.44 -15.23 -10.97
C VAL A 43 -3.86 -15.41 -11.50
N THR A 44 -4.44 -14.39 -12.12
CA THR A 44 -5.88 -14.38 -12.41
C THR A 44 -6.25 -15.18 -13.64
N GLN A 45 -5.44 -15.16 -14.70
CA GLN A 45 -5.71 -15.90 -15.93
C GLN A 45 -5.09 -17.29 -15.84
N LEU A 46 -3.79 -17.38 -15.57
CA LEU A 46 -3.04 -18.63 -15.62
C LEU A 46 -3.09 -19.46 -14.33
N GLY A 47 -3.54 -18.89 -13.22
CA GLY A 47 -3.60 -19.59 -11.93
C GLY A 47 -2.22 -19.96 -11.35
N LYS A 48 -1.16 -19.30 -11.80
CA LYS A 48 0.19 -19.48 -11.28
C LYS A 48 0.34 -18.67 -10.01
N LEU A 49 0.37 -19.36 -8.88
CA LEU A 49 0.60 -18.74 -7.57
C LEU A 49 2.10 -18.72 -7.26
N VAL A 50 2.57 -17.66 -6.60
CA VAL A 50 3.94 -17.64 -6.08
C VAL A 50 4.10 -18.68 -4.97
N LYS A 51 5.31 -19.25 -4.84
CA LYS A 51 5.62 -20.15 -3.73
C LYS A 51 5.74 -19.35 -2.43
N LEU A 52 5.10 -19.82 -1.36
CA LEU A 52 5.23 -19.28 -0.02
C LEU A 52 6.03 -20.27 0.88
N PRO A 53 6.77 -19.75 1.88
CA PRO A 53 7.06 -18.34 2.12
C PRO A 53 7.98 -17.76 1.02
N ARG A 54 7.85 -16.45 0.75
CA ARG A 54 8.73 -15.75 -0.19
C ARG A 54 10.09 -15.47 0.41
N SER A 55 11.08 -15.33 -0.46
CA SER A 55 12.41 -14.84 -0.09
C SER A 55 12.87 -13.82 -1.15
N PRO A 56 13.14 -12.56 -0.77
CA PRO A 56 12.90 -12.00 0.56
C PRO A 56 11.38 -11.84 0.86
N THR A 57 11.02 -11.83 2.15
CA THR A 57 9.68 -11.49 2.63
C THR A 57 9.49 -9.98 2.67
N VAL A 58 8.27 -9.46 2.84
CA VAL A 58 8.02 -8.02 3.05
C VAL A 58 8.82 -7.50 4.23
N ASP A 59 8.85 -8.26 5.33
CA ASP A 59 9.64 -7.93 6.51
C ASP A 59 11.14 -7.82 6.18
N GLY A 60 11.66 -8.79 5.42
CA GLY A 60 13.05 -8.79 4.96
C GLY A 60 13.35 -7.65 4.00
N ILE A 61 12.42 -7.30 3.11
CA ILE A 61 12.55 -6.18 2.17
C ILE A 61 12.64 -4.85 2.94
N LEU A 62 11.71 -4.60 3.86
CA LEU A 62 11.68 -3.35 4.64
C LEU A 62 12.89 -3.23 5.57
N THR A 63 13.35 -4.34 6.14
CA THR A 63 14.60 -4.39 6.91
C THR A 63 15.80 -4.02 6.05
N LYS A 64 15.94 -4.63 4.86
CA LYS A 64 17.02 -4.28 3.91
C LYS A 64 16.96 -2.82 3.47
N TYR A 65 15.77 -2.26 3.29
CA TYR A 65 15.60 -0.84 2.98
C TYR A 65 16.13 0.05 4.12
N LEU A 66 15.80 -0.27 5.37
CA LEU A 66 16.32 0.48 6.52
C LEU A 66 17.85 0.41 6.60
N GLU A 67 18.43 -0.78 6.43
CA GLU A 67 19.89 -0.97 6.38
C GLU A 67 20.54 -0.16 5.25
N TYR A 68 19.91 -0.12 4.07
CA TYR A 68 20.35 0.71 2.95
C TYR A 68 20.35 2.20 3.33
N ARG A 69 19.31 2.70 4.02
CA ARG A 69 19.24 4.09 4.49
C ARG A 69 20.30 4.41 5.54
N VAL A 70 20.60 3.50 6.48
CA VAL A 70 21.71 3.66 7.44
C VAL A 70 23.01 3.95 6.69
N LYS A 71 23.33 3.12 5.70
CA LYS A 71 24.59 3.18 4.95
C LYS A 71 24.68 4.44 4.09
N LYS A 72 23.54 4.91 3.56
CA LYS A 72 23.48 6.10 2.70
C LYS A 72 23.57 7.41 3.49
N ASP A 73 22.87 7.51 4.62
CA ASP A 73 22.71 8.75 5.37
C ASP A 73 23.59 8.84 6.63
N ASN A 74 24.41 7.82 6.91
CA ASN A 74 25.14 7.60 8.17
C ASN A 74 24.27 7.53 9.45
N LYS A 75 22.94 7.57 9.33
CA LYS A 75 21.97 7.35 10.41
C LYS A 75 20.58 6.98 9.87
N ILE A 76 19.80 6.22 10.65
CA ILE A 76 18.36 6.07 10.38
C ILE A 76 17.67 7.32 10.90
N SER A 77 16.85 7.97 10.07
CA SER A 77 15.89 8.94 10.59
C SER A 77 14.75 8.20 11.28
N ASP A 78 14.38 8.58 12.50
CA ASP A 78 13.25 8.00 13.24
C ASP A 78 11.98 7.91 12.37
N SER A 79 11.76 8.92 11.52
CA SER A 79 10.67 8.95 10.55
C SER A 79 10.68 7.79 9.54
N CYS A 80 11.85 7.32 9.07
CA CYS A 80 11.94 6.19 8.15
C CYS A 80 11.54 4.88 8.85
N ALA A 81 12.01 4.69 10.09
CA ALA A 81 11.65 3.51 10.88
C ALA A 81 10.14 3.48 11.16
N GLU A 82 9.54 4.62 11.54
CA GLU A 82 8.10 4.75 11.76
C GLU A 82 7.29 4.45 10.49
N VAL A 83 7.68 5.01 9.34
CA VAL A 83 7.00 4.76 8.05
C VAL A 83 7.06 3.27 7.68
N THR A 84 8.22 2.61 7.81
CA THR A 84 8.34 1.17 7.50
C THR A 84 7.53 0.31 8.47
N LYS A 85 7.50 0.64 9.76
CA LYS A 85 6.66 -0.04 10.76
C LYS A 85 5.17 0.12 10.43
N GLY A 86 4.74 1.34 10.08
CA GLY A 86 3.39 1.62 9.64
C GLY A 86 3.02 0.85 8.38
N LEU A 87 3.91 0.82 7.39
CA LEU A 87 3.71 0.09 6.14
C LEU A 87 3.58 -1.43 6.36
N ARG A 88 4.40 -2.00 7.25
CA ARG A 88 4.31 -3.42 7.65
C ARG A 88 2.96 -3.74 8.29
N CYS A 89 2.58 -2.98 9.32
CA CYS A 89 1.31 -3.17 10.01
C CYS A 89 0.11 -3.00 9.07
N TYR A 90 0.22 -2.04 8.14
CA TYR A 90 -0.81 -1.83 7.14
C TYR A 90 -0.89 -3.00 6.16
N PHE A 91 0.25 -3.50 5.68
CA PHE A 91 0.31 -4.67 4.81
C PHE A 91 -0.36 -5.89 5.43
N ASP A 92 -0.08 -6.19 6.71
CA ASP A 92 -0.67 -7.33 7.42
C ASP A 92 -2.20 -7.29 7.45
N LYS A 93 -2.78 -6.10 7.60
CA LYS A 93 -4.24 -5.91 7.60
C LYS A 93 -4.82 -5.85 6.18
N ALA A 94 -4.12 -5.20 5.27
CA ALA A 94 -4.58 -4.98 3.90
C ALA A 94 -4.53 -6.26 3.06
N LEU A 95 -3.59 -7.18 3.33
CA LEU A 95 -3.40 -8.38 2.54
C LEU A 95 -4.71 -9.20 2.41
N PRO A 96 -5.31 -9.71 3.50
CA PRO A 96 -6.55 -10.47 3.41
C PRO A 96 -7.76 -9.62 2.98
N ALA A 97 -7.72 -8.30 3.24
CA ALA A 97 -8.83 -7.40 2.98
C ALA A 97 -8.97 -7.02 1.49
N MET A 98 -7.85 -6.80 0.78
CA MET A 98 -7.90 -6.18 -0.54
C MET A 98 -6.75 -6.52 -1.51
N LEU A 99 -5.67 -7.18 -1.08
CA LEU A 99 -4.49 -7.37 -1.96
C LEU A 99 -4.40 -8.76 -2.61
N LEU A 100 -5.19 -9.72 -2.13
CA LEU A 100 -5.26 -11.08 -2.68
C LEU A 100 -6.30 -11.19 -3.79
N TYR A 101 -5.91 -11.79 -4.91
CA TYR A 101 -6.85 -12.26 -5.91
C TYR A 101 -7.61 -13.48 -5.40
N LYS A 102 -8.78 -13.75 -5.98
CA LYS A 102 -9.64 -14.88 -5.59
C LYS A 102 -8.89 -16.23 -5.57
N LYS A 103 -7.96 -16.44 -6.51
CA LYS A 103 -7.18 -17.68 -6.63
C LYS A 103 -6.13 -17.87 -5.52
N GLU A 104 -5.71 -16.79 -4.83
CA GLU A 104 -4.73 -16.85 -3.73
C GLU A 104 -5.38 -17.12 -2.36
N GLN A 105 -6.71 -16.98 -2.25
CA GLN A 105 -7.43 -17.07 -0.98
C GLN A 105 -7.26 -18.44 -0.28
N LYS A 106 -7.18 -19.52 -1.05
CA LYS A 106 -6.91 -20.86 -0.49
C LYS A 106 -5.50 -20.93 0.10
N GLN A 107 -4.50 -20.51 -0.67
CA GLN A 107 -3.10 -20.47 -0.24
C GLN A 107 -2.93 -19.62 1.02
N TYR A 108 -3.60 -18.47 1.11
CA TYR A 108 -3.57 -17.64 2.31
C TYR A 108 -4.05 -18.38 3.56
N LYS A 109 -5.18 -19.08 3.49
CA LYS A 109 -5.73 -19.84 4.64
C LYS A 109 -4.81 -21.00 5.07
N GLU A 110 -4.04 -21.55 4.14
CA GLU A 110 -3.11 -22.66 4.40
C GLU A 110 -1.81 -22.18 5.07
N GLU A 111 -1.32 -21.01 4.68
CA GLU A 111 -0.04 -20.46 5.15
C GLU A 111 -0.18 -19.56 6.39
N ILE A 112 -1.26 -18.77 6.48
CA ILE A 112 -1.50 -17.84 7.58
C ILE A 112 -2.41 -18.50 8.61
N LYS A 113 -1.78 -19.04 9.67
CA LYS A 113 -2.43 -19.73 10.79
C LYS A 113 -1.98 -19.13 12.12
N GLY A 114 -2.88 -19.08 13.10
CA GLY A 114 -2.58 -18.51 14.41
C GLY A 114 -2.08 -17.07 14.29
N ASP A 115 -0.95 -16.77 14.94
CA ASP A 115 -0.38 -15.42 15.02
C ASP A 115 0.69 -15.12 13.93
N VAL A 116 0.70 -15.91 12.85
CA VAL A 116 1.62 -15.68 11.72
C VAL A 116 1.26 -14.37 11.02
N SER A 117 2.18 -13.41 11.04
CA SER A 117 1.98 -12.12 10.36
C SER A 117 2.23 -12.26 8.84
N PRO A 118 1.33 -11.77 7.98
CA PRO A 118 1.52 -11.86 6.54
C PRO A 118 2.84 -11.30 6.01
N SER A 119 3.38 -10.25 6.62
CA SER A 119 4.65 -9.64 6.21
C SER A 119 5.86 -10.58 6.34
N THR A 120 5.77 -11.63 7.15
CA THR A 120 6.84 -12.63 7.31
C THR A 120 6.73 -13.80 6.32
N VAL A 121 5.66 -13.84 5.51
CA VAL A 121 5.38 -14.92 4.56
C VAL A 121 5.36 -14.43 3.11
N TYR A 122 4.72 -13.29 2.86
CA TYR A 122 4.54 -12.73 1.53
C TYR A 122 5.72 -11.85 1.10
N GLY A 123 5.82 -11.52 -0.19
CA GLY A 123 6.99 -10.87 -0.80
C GLY A 123 6.68 -9.58 -1.57
N ALA A 124 7.59 -9.23 -2.47
CA ALA A 124 7.58 -7.98 -3.22
C ALA A 124 6.33 -7.83 -4.10
N GLU A 125 5.82 -8.93 -4.66
CA GLU A 125 4.66 -8.93 -5.55
C GLU A 125 3.45 -8.32 -4.85
N HIS A 126 3.12 -8.82 -3.65
CA HIS A 126 2.01 -8.32 -2.84
C HIS A 126 2.28 -6.95 -2.24
N LEU A 127 3.53 -6.65 -1.90
CA LEU A 127 3.91 -5.31 -1.44
C LEU A 127 3.68 -4.26 -2.53
N LEU A 128 4.01 -4.56 -3.79
CA LEU A 128 3.76 -3.67 -4.92
C LEU A 128 2.26 -3.44 -5.13
N ARG A 129 1.42 -4.47 -4.96
CA ARG A 129 -0.05 -4.30 -4.99
C ARG A 129 -0.53 -3.31 -3.94
N LEU A 130 0.08 -3.29 -2.75
CA LEU A 130 -0.22 -2.29 -1.73
C LEU A 130 0.11 -0.87 -2.21
N PHE A 131 1.26 -0.65 -2.86
CA PHE A 131 1.63 0.67 -3.38
C PHE A 131 0.63 1.22 -4.41
N VAL A 132 -0.06 0.36 -5.15
CA VAL A 132 -1.15 0.77 -6.06
C VAL A 132 -2.40 1.24 -5.29
N LYS A 133 -2.64 0.70 -4.09
CA LYS A 133 -3.80 1.04 -3.25
C LYS A 133 -3.57 2.25 -2.34
N LEU A 134 -2.33 2.49 -1.92
CA LEU A 134 -1.97 3.62 -1.04
C LEU A 134 -2.51 5.00 -1.50
N PRO A 135 -2.46 5.39 -2.77
CA PRO A 135 -3.04 6.65 -3.27
C PRO A 135 -4.48 6.91 -2.84
N GLU A 136 -5.34 5.91 -3.08
CA GLU A 136 -6.77 5.97 -2.78
C GLU A 136 -6.96 6.09 -1.26
N LEU A 137 -6.21 5.30 -0.51
CA LEU A 137 -6.27 5.27 0.95
C LEU A 137 -5.83 6.61 1.57
N LEU A 138 -4.69 7.15 1.11
CA LEU A 138 -4.14 8.42 1.57
C LEU A 138 -5.06 9.60 1.26
N SER A 139 -5.83 9.55 0.17
CA SER A 139 -6.81 10.59 -0.17
C SER A 139 -7.96 10.71 0.85
N SER A 140 -8.22 9.63 1.60
CA SER A 140 -9.28 9.60 2.62
C SER A 140 -8.81 10.02 4.02
N VAL A 141 -7.49 10.16 4.23
CA VAL A 141 -6.92 10.53 5.53
C VAL A 141 -6.97 12.04 5.73
N ASN A 142 -7.49 12.48 6.87
CA ASN A 142 -7.45 13.89 7.28
C ASN A 142 -6.07 14.22 7.89
N MET A 143 -5.08 14.47 7.04
CA MET A 143 -3.70 14.80 7.41
C MET A 143 -3.33 16.19 6.85
N GLU A 144 -2.47 16.91 7.57
CA GLU A 144 -1.89 18.16 7.08
C GLU A 144 -1.08 17.92 5.79
N GLU A 145 -1.16 18.85 4.84
CA GLU A 145 -0.58 18.70 3.49
C GLU A 145 0.93 18.47 3.51
N ASP A 146 1.67 19.16 4.38
CA ASP A 146 3.10 18.97 4.54
C ASP A 146 3.48 17.60 5.09
N ALA A 147 2.70 17.09 6.06
CA ALA A 147 2.91 15.75 6.61
C ALA A 147 2.60 14.67 5.56
N LEU A 148 1.52 14.86 4.80
CA LEU A 148 1.15 13.96 3.71
C LEU A 148 2.23 13.94 2.61
N ASN A 149 2.75 15.10 2.22
CA ASN A 149 3.82 15.21 1.23
C ASN A 149 5.09 14.51 1.71
N LYS A 150 5.51 14.70 2.97
CA LYS A 150 6.66 14.00 3.55
C LYS A 150 6.47 12.48 3.55
N LEU A 151 5.28 11.99 3.90
CA LEU A 151 4.94 10.57 3.86
C LEU A 151 5.03 10.02 2.43
N GLN A 152 4.41 10.71 1.46
CA GLN A 152 4.44 10.29 0.05
C GLN A 152 5.88 10.23 -0.50
N GLN A 153 6.75 11.19 -0.14
CA GLN A 153 8.16 11.14 -0.53
C GLN A 153 8.90 9.94 0.05
N LYS A 154 8.65 9.57 1.32
CA LYS A 154 9.24 8.37 1.93
C LYS A 154 8.75 7.08 1.27
N LEU A 155 7.46 7.02 0.96
CA LEU A 155 6.87 5.89 0.24
C LEU A 155 7.45 5.76 -1.18
N LEU A 156 7.67 6.87 -1.89
CA LEU A 156 8.36 6.86 -3.18
C LEU A 156 9.81 6.39 -3.09
N ASP A 157 10.54 6.77 -2.03
CA ASP A 157 11.91 6.29 -1.83
C ASP A 157 11.96 4.77 -1.66
N ILE A 158 11.00 4.20 -0.91
CA ILE A 158 10.83 2.75 -0.79
C ILE A 158 10.48 2.12 -2.15
N LEU A 159 9.56 2.73 -2.91
CA LEU A 159 9.18 2.23 -4.23
C LEU A 159 10.36 2.22 -5.20
N LYS A 160 11.22 3.24 -5.17
CA LYS A 160 12.46 3.31 -5.95
C LYS A 160 13.48 2.25 -5.52
N PHE A 161 13.53 1.92 -4.24
CA PHE A 161 14.37 0.83 -3.74
C PHE A 161 13.92 -0.56 -4.21
N LEU A 162 12.64 -0.72 -4.58
CA LEU A 162 12.12 -1.99 -5.12
C LEU A 162 12.45 -2.21 -6.62
N GLN A 163 13.00 -1.19 -7.29
CA GLN A 163 13.44 -1.29 -8.69
C GLN A 163 14.79 -1.97 -8.82
#